data_AF-A0A820SE86-F1
#
_entry.id   AF-A0A820SE86-F1
#
_cell.length_a   1.000
_cell.length_b   1.000
_cell.length_c   1.000
_cell.angle_alpha   90.00
_cell.angle_beta   90.00
_cell.angle_gamma   90.00
#
_symmetry.space_group_name_H-M   'P 1'
#
loop_
_entity.id
_entity.type
_entity.pdbx_description
1 polymer ?
#
loop_
_entity_poly.entity_id
_entity_poly.type
_entity_poly.pdbx_seq_one_letter_code
_entity_poly.pdbx_strand_id
1 'polypeptide(L)'
;AIILGVVLGSRKTNHKTFPIAGLTTTRRSPTFNASARMAMAWESNNWNVRNELNTNSQFSNWTSNNVILDAIQGLYMRLTRDSTGNWWCSEVETQQVYSFGS
;
A
#
# COMPACT_ATOMS: atom_id res chain seq x y z
N ALA A 1 -18.02 21.70 57.45
CA ALA A 1 -17.48 21.13 56.21
C ALA A 1 -18.62 20.39 55.50
N ILE A 2 -18.97 20.79 54.28
CA ILE A 2 -20.04 20.17 53.48
C ILE A 2 -19.34 19.32 52.43
N ILE A 3 -19.57 18.01 52.44
CA ILE A 3 -19.03 17.10 51.42
C ILE A 3 -20.03 17.08 50.25
N LEU A 4 -19.62 17.64 49.12
CA LEU A 4 -20.35 17.59 47.86
C LEU A 4 -20.01 16.27 47.15
N GLY A 5 -20.95 15.31 47.16
CA GLY A 5 -20.80 14.05 46.43
C GLY A 5 -21.13 14.23 44.95
N VAL A 6 -20.14 14.06 44.07
CA VAL A 6 -20.36 13.99 42.61
C VAL A 6 -20.80 12.57 42.26
N VAL A 7 -22.06 12.40 41.85
CA VAL A 7 -22.56 11.15 41.27
C VAL A 7 -22.06 11.06 39.84
N LEU A 8 -21.03 10.25 39.58
CA LEU A 8 -20.62 9.87 38.23
C LEU A 8 -21.65 8.88 37.66
N GLY A 9 -22.61 9.38 36.90
CA GLY A 9 -23.51 8.56 36.10
C GLY A 9 -22.75 7.92 34.92
N SER A 10 -22.50 6.62 34.98
CA SER A 10 -21.95 5.85 33.86
C SER A 10 -22.99 5.75 32.74
N ARG A 11 -22.84 6.51 31.64
CA ARG A 11 -23.58 6.26 30.41
C ARG A 11 -23.14 4.91 29.82
N LYS A 12 -23.98 3.89 29.91
CA LYS A 12 -23.85 2.68 29.08
C LYS A 12 -24.13 3.05 27.63
N THR A 13 -23.09 3.20 26.82
CA THR A 13 -23.25 3.20 25.37
C THR A 13 -23.56 1.77 24.93
N ASN A 14 -24.75 1.54 24.38
CA ASN A 14 -25.08 0.29 23.72
C ASN A 14 -24.31 0.21 22.40
N HIS A 15 -23.07 -0.29 22.44
CA HIS A 15 -22.36 -0.69 21.22
C HIS A 15 -23.05 -1.96 20.72
N LYS A 16 -23.96 -1.81 19.74
CA LYS A 16 -24.43 -2.95 18.96
C LYS A 16 -23.24 -3.46 18.15
N THR A 17 -22.56 -4.46 18.70
CA THR A 17 -21.58 -5.26 17.96
C THR A 17 -22.34 -6.09 16.95
N PHE A 18 -22.31 -5.68 15.68
CA PHE A 18 -22.73 -6.54 14.59
C PHE A 18 -21.65 -7.62 14.41
N PRO A 19 -21.98 -8.92 14.43
CA PRO A 19 -21.01 -9.93 14.06
C PRO A 19 -20.65 -9.72 12.58
N ILE A 20 -19.37 -9.43 12.31
CA ILE A 20 -18.84 -9.48 10.95
C ILE A 20 -18.77 -10.96 10.59
N ALA A 21 -19.89 -11.51 10.09
CA ALA A 21 -19.90 -12.82 9.47
C ALA A 21 -18.84 -12.83 8.37
N GLY A 22 -17.95 -13.82 8.43
CA GLY A 22 -16.71 -13.96 7.67
C GLY A 22 -16.72 -13.27 6.32
N LEU A 23 -16.08 -12.10 6.25
CA LEU A 23 -15.47 -11.66 5.02
C LEU A 23 -14.24 -12.55 4.83
N THR A 24 -14.43 -13.74 4.25
CA THR A 24 -13.33 -14.37 3.53
C THR A 24 -12.99 -13.43 2.38
N THR A 25 -12.09 -12.49 2.66
CA THR A 25 -11.42 -11.70 1.64
C THR A 25 -10.60 -12.72 0.85
N THR A 26 -11.21 -13.37 -0.13
CA THR A 26 -10.47 -14.14 -1.12
C THR A 26 -9.61 -13.10 -1.81
N ARG A 27 -8.37 -12.98 -1.35
CA ARG A 27 -7.34 -12.17 -1.97
C ARG A 27 -7.16 -12.77 -3.34
N ARG A 28 -7.92 -12.27 -4.32
CA ARG A 28 -7.69 -12.57 -5.73
C ARG A 28 -6.35 -11.92 -6.03
N SER A 29 -5.28 -12.69 -5.80
CA SER A 29 -4.04 -12.45 -6.53
C SER A 29 -4.47 -12.49 -8.00
N PRO A 30 -4.13 -11.48 -8.82
CA PRO A 30 -4.43 -11.56 -10.24
C PRO A 30 -3.86 -12.87 -10.75
N THR A 31 -4.73 -13.76 -11.25
CA THR A 31 -4.30 -14.99 -11.92
C THR A 31 -3.73 -14.54 -13.26
N PHE A 32 -2.45 -14.18 -13.24
CA PHE A 32 -1.73 -13.79 -14.44
C PHE A 32 -1.61 -15.05 -15.30
N ASN A 33 -2.26 -15.07 -16.47
CA ASN A 33 -1.93 -16.04 -17.50
C ASN A 33 -0.44 -15.83 -17.83
N ALA A 34 0.40 -16.76 -17.39
CA ALA A 34 1.86 -16.70 -17.50
C ALA A 34 2.34 -16.94 -18.95
N SER A 35 1.62 -16.41 -19.94
CA SER A 35 2.01 -16.40 -21.33
C SER A 35 3.25 -15.51 -21.46
N ALA A 36 4.43 -16.14 -21.41
CA ALA A 36 5.76 -15.53 -21.49
C ALA A 36 6.00 -14.37 -20.50
N ARG A 37 6.36 -14.71 -19.26
CA ARG A 37 7.00 -13.74 -18.35
C ARG A 37 8.33 -13.33 -18.99
N MET A 38 8.41 -12.12 -19.55
CA MET A 38 9.70 -11.52 -19.85
C MET A 38 10.33 -11.17 -18.50
N ALA A 39 11.34 -11.95 -18.11
CA ALA A 39 12.17 -11.63 -16.95
C ALA A 39 12.78 -10.26 -17.19
N MET A 40 12.57 -9.32 -16.27
CA MET A 40 13.24 -8.03 -16.36
C MET A 40 14.67 -8.19 -15.86
N ALA A 41 15.66 -7.93 -16.71
CA ALA A 41 17.04 -7.84 -16.24
C ALA A 41 17.19 -6.64 -15.29
N TRP A 42 16.99 -6.90 -13.99
CA TRP A 42 17.07 -5.88 -12.96
C TRP A 42 18.53 -5.63 -12.59
N GLU A 43 19.13 -4.64 -13.24
CA GLU A 43 20.43 -4.11 -12.88
C GLU A 43 20.21 -2.81 -12.10
N SER A 44 20.69 -2.73 -10.85
CA SER A 44 20.39 -1.63 -9.91
C SER A 44 20.83 -0.24 -10.39
N ASN A 45 21.69 -0.19 -11.40
CA ASN A 45 22.22 0.99 -12.06
C ASN A 45 21.36 1.49 -13.24
N ASN A 46 20.33 0.75 -13.67
CA ASN A 46 19.47 1.15 -14.80
C ASN A 46 18.11 1.66 -14.36
N TRP A 47 17.75 1.46 -13.08
CA TRP A 47 16.42 1.73 -12.55
C TRP A 47 16.50 2.69 -11.35
N ASN A 48 15.61 3.67 -11.33
CA ASN A 48 15.35 4.52 -10.17
C ASN A 48 14.04 4.06 -9.53
N VAL A 49 14.07 3.75 -8.24
CA VAL A 49 12.85 3.41 -7.48
C VAL A 49 12.49 4.60 -6.60
N ARG A 50 11.34 5.22 -6.88
CA ARG A 50 10.92 6.41 -6.17
C ARG A 50 10.56 6.08 -4.72
N ASN A 51 11.10 6.85 -3.79
CA ASN A 51 10.85 6.68 -2.37
C ASN A 51 10.85 8.05 -1.69
N GLU A 52 9.68 8.66 -1.62
CA GLU A 52 9.52 10.02 -1.13
C GLU A 52 8.13 10.24 -0.54
N LEU A 53 8.06 11.12 0.45
CA LEU A 53 6.80 11.64 0.96
C LEU A 53 6.30 12.73 0.03
N ASN A 54 5.04 12.64 -0.37
CA ASN A 54 4.40 13.73 -1.07
C ASN A 54 3.75 14.68 -0.06
N THR A 55 4.16 15.94 -0.08
CA THR A 55 3.56 16.99 0.76
C THR A 55 2.34 17.63 0.11
N ASN A 56 2.10 17.35 -1.19
CA ASN A 56 0.93 17.83 -1.91
C ASN A 56 -0.23 16.83 -1.76
N SER A 57 -1.34 17.29 -1.19
CA SER A 57 -2.54 16.48 -0.90
C SER A 57 -3.22 15.85 -2.13
N GLN A 58 -2.82 16.23 -3.34
CA GLN A 58 -3.39 15.71 -4.59
C GLN A 58 -2.75 14.39 -5.04
N PHE A 59 -1.64 13.99 -4.43
CA PHE A 59 -0.85 12.85 -4.89
C PHE A 59 -0.51 11.93 -3.72
N SER A 60 -0.29 10.66 -4.04
CA SER A 60 0.07 9.63 -3.06
C SER A 60 1.55 9.71 -2.68
N ASN A 61 1.90 9.17 -1.52
CA ASN A 61 3.30 8.97 -1.14
C ASN A 61 3.92 7.85 -2.00
N TRP A 62 5.24 7.85 -2.18
CA TRP A 62 5.95 6.76 -2.87
C TRP A 62 6.83 5.99 -1.89
N THR A 63 6.84 4.67 -2.03
CA THR A 63 7.74 3.82 -1.25
C THR A 63 8.34 2.71 -2.07
N SER A 64 9.65 2.51 -1.92
CA SER A 64 10.37 1.39 -2.53
C SER A 64 9.91 0.03 -1.99
N ASN A 65 9.32 -0.02 -0.79
CA ASN A 65 8.77 -1.25 -0.21
C ASN A 65 7.61 -1.84 -1.02
N ASN A 66 6.98 -1.04 -1.88
CA ASN A 66 5.92 -1.48 -2.78
C ASN A 66 6.45 -2.01 -4.12
N VAL A 67 7.76 -1.95 -4.35
CA VAL A 67 8.45 -2.56 -5.50
C VAL A 67 9.08 -3.87 -5.05
N ILE A 68 8.69 -4.96 -5.68
CA ILE A 68 9.16 -6.30 -5.33
C ILE A 68 9.66 -6.99 -6.58
N LEU A 69 10.85 -7.57 -6.45
CA LEU A 69 11.43 -8.45 -7.43
C LEU A 69 11.32 -9.86 -6.88
N ASP A 70 10.75 -10.77 -7.66
CA ASP A 70 10.80 -12.19 -7.31
C ASP A 70 12.09 -12.86 -7.82
N ALA A 71 12.29 -14.12 -7.41
CA ALA A 71 13.46 -14.91 -7.78
C ALA A 71 13.55 -15.22 -9.29
N ILE A 72 12.48 -14.98 -10.06
CA ILE A 72 12.46 -15.13 -11.51
C ILE A 72 12.48 -13.77 -12.23
N GLN A 73 12.89 -12.73 -11.52
CA GLN A 73 13.00 -11.35 -12.01
C GLN A 73 11.67 -10.77 -12.55
N GLY A 74 10.55 -11.21 -11.99
CA GLY A 74 9.26 -10.55 -12.14
C GLY A 74 9.21 -9.30 -11.28
N LEU A 75 8.87 -8.16 -11.89
CA LEU A 75 8.54 -6.92 -11.19
C LEU A 75 7.09 -6.94 -10.72
N TYR A 76 6.88 -6.72 -9.44
CA TYR A 76 5.57 -6.52 -8.84
C TYR A 76 5.50 -5.16 -8.19
N MET A 77 4.46 -4.43 -8.53
CA MET A 77 4.15 -3.12 -8.02
C MET A 77 2.90 -3.19 -7.16
N ARG A 78 2.89 -2.47 -6.04
CA ARG A 78 1.82 -2.51 -5.04
C ARG A 78 1.30 -1.13 -4.74
N LEU A 79 0.01 -1.08 -4.43
CA LEU A 79 -0.64 0.06 -3.81
C LEU A 79 -1.01 -0.35 -2.39
N THR A 80 -0.56 0.43 -1.40
CA THR A 80 -0.85 0.17 0.02
C THR A 80 -1.48 1.41 0.65
N ARG A 81 -2.24 1.20 1.72
CA ARG A 81 -2.85 2.28 2.51
C ARG A 81 -2.42 2.11 3.95
N ASP A 82 -1.90 3.18 4.55
CA ASP A 82 -1.48 3.13 5.95
C ASP A 82 -2.67 3.29 6.91
N SER A 83 -2.40 3.15 8.21
CA SER A 83 -3.39 3.28 9.27
C SER A 83 -3.95 4.70 9.42
N THR A 84 -3.25 5.72 8.90
CA THR A 84 -3.72 7.12 8.88
C THR A 84 -4.57 7.43 7.66
N GLY A 85 -4.70 6.48 6.74
CA GLY A 85 -5.53 6.58 5.55
C GLY A 85 -4.80 7.11 4.32
N ASN A 86 -3.49 7.35 4.38
CA ASN A 86 -2.70 7.79 3.23
C ASN A 86 -2.42 6.62 2.28
N TRP A 87 -2.42 6.93 0.99
CA TRP A 87 -2.04 6.00 -0.05
C TRP A 87 -0.53 6.05 -0.29
N TRP A 88 0.04 4.87 -0.47
CA TRP A 88 1.44 4.62 -0.76
C TRP A 88 1.53 3.85 -2.06
N CYS A 89 2.19 4.45 -3.04
CA CYS A 89 2.38 3.95 -4.38
C CYS A 89 3.80 3.37 -4.56
N SER A 90 3.98 2.68 -5.67
CA SER A 90 5.29 2.29 -6.20
C SER A 90 5.48 2.96 -7.56
N GLU A 91 6.70 3.37 -7.85
CA GLU A 91 7.09 3.90 -9.15
C GLU A 91 8.53 3.48 -9.43
N VAL A 92 8.76 3.04 -10.66
CA VAL A 92 10.07 2.62 -11.16
C VAL A 92 10.28 3.34 -12.47
N GLU A 93 11.39 4.05 -12.58
CA GLU A 93 11.77 4.80 -13.77
C GLU A 93 13.10 4.26 -14.31
N THR A 94 13.26 4.29 -15.63
CA THR A 94 14.56 4.05 -16.24
C THR A 94 15.48 5.25 -15.99
N GLN A 95 16.76 5.00 -15.72
CA GLN A 95 17.79 6.04 -15.73
C GLN A 95 18.27 6.39 -17.15
N GLN A 96 18.04 5.47 -18.09
CA GLN A 96 18.39 5.63 -19.50
C GLN A 96 17.30 6.41 -20.24
N VAL A 97 17.73 7.24 -21.19
CA VAL A 97 16.85 7.89 -22.15
C VAL A 97 16.79 7.01 -23.41
N TYR A 98 15.58 6.64 -23.82
CA TYR A 98 15.37 5.84 -25.03
C TYR A 98 14.89 6.74 -26.18
N SER A 99 15.45 6.49 -27.37
CA SER A 99 14.93 7.02 -28.63
C SER A 99 13.87 6.08 -29.20
N PHE A 100 13.27 6.44 -30.33
CA PHE A 100 12.32 5.56 -31.04
C PHE A 100 12.94 4.20 -31.35
N GLY A 101 12.24 3.13 -30.99
CA GLY A 101 12.66 1.73 -31.16
C GLY A 101 11.67 0.78 -30.50
N SER A 102 11.80 -0.53 -30.77
CA SER A 102 11.05 -1.62 -30.15
C SER A 102 11.97 -2.62 -29.48
#